data_AF-A0A120GAC1-F1
#
_entry.id   AF-A0A120GAC1-F1
#
_cell.length_a   1.000
_cell.length_b   1.000
_cell.length_c   1.000
_cell.angle_alpha   90.00
_cell.angle_beta   90.00
_cell.angle_gamma   90.00
#
_symmetry.space_group_name_H-M   'P 1'
#
loop_
_entity.id
_entity.type
_entity.pdbx_description
1 polymer ?
#
loop_
_entity_poly.entity_id
_entity_poly.type
_entity_poly.pdbx_seq_one_letter_code
_entity_poly.pdbx_strand_id
1 'polypeptide(L)'
;MPEKITPDLLIERKVDHAIEGGERVPRWGWPTPRSYNGATGEERIAGWKKVAVARNLDLLPRSVKCEVCRVRDANGSHTEIYHRCMTTKPICRSCHFKVHKRFQKPERWLAFIETMPAADWVYALLTRELSRAEMLKVARAPDVFAALQMMKL
;
A
#
# COMPACT_ATOMS: atom_id res chain seq x y z
N MET A 1 -16.40 -7.74 20.57
CA MET A 1 -17.13 -7.39 19.33
C MET A 1 -16.47 -8.17 18.20
N PRO A 2 -17.22 -8.87 17.32
CA PRO A 2 -16.59 -9.60 16.23
C PRO A 2 -15.80 -8.63 15.35
N GLU A 3 -14.57 -9.01 15.02
CA GLU A 3 -13.68 -8.25 14.14
C GLU A 3 -14.39 -8.02 12.81
N LYS A 4 -14.68 -6.76 12.47
CA LYS A 4 -15.36 -6.42 11.23
C LYS A 4 -14.40 -6.69 10.08
N ILE A 5 -14.58 -7.82 9.40
CA ILE A 5 -13.71 -8.21 8.29
C ILE A 5 -13.93 -7.20 7.16
N THR A 6 -12.87 -6.47 6.81
CA THR A 6 -12.89 -5.48 5.73
C THR A 6 -12.66 -6.14 4.37
N PRO A 7 -13.04 -5.50 3.25
CA PRO A 7 -12.88 -6.07 1.91
C PRO A 7 -11.46 -6.52 1.59
N ASP A 8 -10.45 -5.76 2.02
CA ASP A 8 -9.04 -6.08 1.79
C ASP A 8 -8.59 -7.32 2.59
N LEU A 9 -9.09 -7.51 3.81
CA LEU A 9 -8.85 -8.72 4.61
C LEU A 9 -9.56 -9.96 4.01
N LEU A 10 -10.75 -9.78 3.42
CA LEU A 10 -11.42 -10.86 2.67
C LEU A 10 -10.60 -11.27 1.45
N ILE A 11 -10.06 -10.30 0.70
CA ILE A 11 -9.18 -10.59 -0.44
C ILE A 11 -7.91 -11.30 0.04
N GLU A 12 -7.29 -10.84 1.12
CA GLU A 12 -6.09 -11.46 1.66
C GLU A 12 -6.33 -12.92 2.06
N ARG A 13 -7.45 -13.23 2.72
CA ARG A 13 -7.82 -14.63 3.03
C ARG A 13 -8.00 -15.50 1.79
N LYS A 14 -8.61 -14.96 0.72
CA LYS A 14 -8.74 -15.69 -0.56
C LYS A 14 -7.38 -15.97 -1.18
N VAL A 15 -6.47 -15.00 -1.12
CA VAL A 15 -5.09 -15.15 -1.61
C VAL A 15 -4.34 -16.20 -0.80
N ASP A 16 -4.44 -16.15 0.53
CA ASP A 16 -3.79 -17.12 1.41
C ASP A 16 -4.30 -18.54 1.14
N HIS A 17 -5.62 -18.71 1.01
CA HIS A 17 -6.21 -20.00 0.65
C HIS A 17 -5.77 -20.50 -0.73
N ALA A 18 -5.65 -19.61 -1.72
CA ALA A 18 -5.15 -19.99 -3.05
C ALA A 18 -3.69 -20.44 -2.99
N ILE A 19 -2.84 -19.74 -2.24
CA ILE A 19 -1.43 -20.10 -2.05
C ILE A 19 -1.31 -21.46 -1.36
N GLU A 20 -2.09 -21.70 -0.30
CA GLU A 20 -2.17 -23.00 0.37
C GLU A 20 -2.64 -24.11 -0.57
N GLY A 21 -3.55 -23.78 -1.50
CA GLY A 21 -4.04 -24.67 -2.56
C GLY A 21 -3.07 -24.88 -3.73
N GLY A 22 -1.86 -24.30 -3.70
CA GLY A 22 -0.82 -24.51 -4.71
C GLY A 22 -0.75 -23.46 -5.81
N GLU A 23 -1.45 -22.32 -5.66
CA GLU A 23 -1.34 -21.20 -6.60
C GLU A 23 0.11 -20.71 -6.72
N ARG A 24 0.52 -20.37 -7.94
CA ARG A 24 1.92 -20.04 -8.21
C ARG A 24 2.28 -18.68 -7.60
N VAL A 25 3.12 -18.70 -6.59
CA VAL A 25 3.70 -17.49 -6.00
C VAL A 25 4.91 -17.02 -6.82
N PRO A 26 4.94 -15.75 -7.30
CA PRO A 26 6.08 -15.26 -8.05
C PRO A 26 7.36 -15.17 -7.19
N ARG A 27 8.51 -15.41 -7.83
CA ARG A 27 9.82 -15.24 -7.19
C ARG A 27 10.21 -13.76 -7.21
N TRP A 28 10.71 -13.27 -6.08
CA TRP A 28 11.39 -11.98 -6.02
C TRP A 28 12.81 -12.12 -6.61
N GLY A 29 13.09 -11.38 -7.67
CA GLY A 29 14.35 -11.48 -8.44
C GLY A 29 15.40 -10.41 -8.13
N TRP A 30 15.14 -9.53 -7.17
CA TRP A 30 16.00 -8.38 -6.86
C TRP A 30 16.60 -8.49 -5.46
N PRO A 31 17.59 -7.65 -5.10
CA PRO A 31 18.03 -7.53 -3.72
C PRO A 31 16.87 -7.22 -2.78
N THR A 32 16.97 -7.66 -1.52
CA THR A 32 15.99 -7.33 -0.49
C THR A 32 15.89 -5.81 -0.35
N PRO A 33 14.69 -5.21 -0.47
CA PRO A 33 14.56 -3.77 -0.36
C PRO A 33 14.78 -3.34 1.10
N ARG A 34 15.17 -2.07 1.32
CA ARG A 34 15.26 -1.51 2.67
C ARG A 34 13.91 -1.55 3.38
N SER A 35 13.94 -1.46 4.70
CA SER A 35 12.73 -1.20 5.50
C SER A 35 12.00 0.05 5.01
N TYR A 36 10.68 0.05 5.14
CA TYR A 36 9.84 1.17 4.76
C TYR A 36 8.64 1.24 5.70
N ASN A 37 8.48 2.39 6.37
CA ASN A 37 7.27 2.71 7.12
C ASN A 37 6.90 1.63 8.16
N GLY A 38 7.90 1.16 8.92
CA GLY A 38 7.75 0.13 9.95
C GLY A 38 7.81 -1.33 9.46
N ALA A 39 7.77 -1.57 8.14
CA ALA A 39 7.91 -2.90 7.55
C ALA A 39 9.36 -3.22 7.17
N THR A 40 9.78 -4.48 7.36
CA THR A 40 11.09 -4.98 6.90
C THR A 40 11.10 -5.25 5.39
N GLY A 41 12.28 -5.46 4.80
CA GLY A 41 12.40 -5.80 3.38
C GLY A 41 11.67 -7.08 3.01
N GLU A 42 11.71 -8.09 3.87
CA GLU A 42 11.06 -9.39 3.70
C GLU A 42 9.54 -9.26 3.77
N GLU A 43 9.01 -8.48 4.71
CA GLU A 43 7.58 -8.18 4.81
C GLU A 43 7.09 -7.47 3.54
N ARG A 44 7.91 -6.58 2.97
CA ARG A 44 7.60 -5.91 1.71
C ARG A 44 7.54 -6.87 0.53
N ILE A 45 8.48 -7.81 0.46
CA ILE A 45 8.50 -8.87 -0.56
C ILE A 45 7.29 -9.78 -0.41
N ALA A 46 6.96 -10.20 0.81
CA ALA A 46 5.79 -11.04 1.09
C ALA A 46 4.49 -10.36 0.64
N GLY A 47 4.30 -9.08 1.01
CA GLY A 47 3.15 -8.31 0.56
C GLY A 47 3.09 -8.15 -0.96
N TRP A 48 4.24 -7.91 -1.61
CA TRP A 48 4.32 -7.84 -3.08
C TRP A 48 3.89 -9.16 -3.74
N LYS A 49 4.34 -10.31 -3.21
CA LYS A 49 3.97 -11.64 -3.71
C LYS A 49 2.46 -11.87 -3.59
N LYS A 50 1.86 -11.58 -2.44
CA LYS A 50 0.41 -11.70 -2.24
C LYS A 50 -0.37 -10.81 -3.20
N VAL A 51 0.03 -9.55 -3.36
CA VAL A 51 -0.60 -8.61 -4.32
C VAL A 51 -0.50 -9.13 -5.75
N ALA A 52 0.62 -9.74 -6.14
CA ALA A 52 0.77 -10.33 -7.46
C ALA A 52 -0.17 -11.53 -7.67
N VAL A 53 -0.29 -12.42 -6.68
CA VAL A 53 -1.27 -13.53 -6.72
C VAL A 53 -2.70 -12.98 -6.82
N ALA A 54 -3.05 -11.98 -6.00
CA ALA A 54 -4.38 -11.35 -6.04
C ALA A 54 -4.74 -10.79 -7.42
N ARG A 55 -3.76 -10.22 -8.15
CA ARG A 55 -3.94 -9.70 -9.51
C ARG A 55 -4.04 -10.77 -10.58
N ASN A 56 -3.40 -11.92 -10.37
CA ASN A 56 -3.52 -13.06 -11.27
C ASN A 56 -4.88 -13.74 -11.14
N LEU A 57 -5.48 -13.68 -9.95
CA LEU A 57 -6.82 -14.16 -9.65
C LEU A 57 -7.92 -13.10 -9.88
N ASP A 58 -7.57 -11.93 -10.45
CA ASP A 58 -8.47 -10.78 -10.66
C ASP A 58 -9.26 -10.32 -9.41
N LEU A 59 -8.71 -10.57 -8.21
CA LEU A 59 -9.27 -10.13 -6.93
C LEU A 59 -8.96 -8.66 -6.62
N LEU A 60 -7.92 -8.11 -7.24
CA LEU A 60 -7.58 -6.69 -7.16
C LEU A 60 -7.80 -6.01 -8.52
N PRO A 61 -8.48 -4.85 -8.55
CA PRO A 61 -8.71 -4.15 -9.80
C PRO A 61 -7.39 -3.68 -10.41
N ARG A 62 -7.25 -3.91 -11.70
CA ARG A 62 -6.20 -3.29 -12.52
C ARG A 62 -6.70 -1.89 -12.90
N SER A 63 -6.59 -0.92 -11.99
CA SER A 63 -6.90 0.46 -12.35
C SER A 63 -5.94 0.92 -13.43
N VAL A 64 -6.49 1.50 -14.49
CA VAL A 64 -5.70 2.01 -15.60
C VAL A 64 -5.02 3.33 -15.22
N LYS A 65 -5.61 4.14 -14.32
CA LYS A 65 -5.13 5.49 -14.01
C LYS A 65 -4.53 5.61 -12.62
N CYS A 66 -3.47 6.43 -12.52
CA CYS A 66 -2.80 6.77 -11.27
C CYS A 66 -3.73 7.49 -10.30
N GLU A 67 -3.91 6.97 -9.09
CA GLU A 67 -4.77 7.59 -8.07
C GLU A 67 -4.21 8.86 -7.43
N VAL A 68 -2.95 9.19 -7.69
CA VAL A 68 -2.35 10.45 -7.21
C VAL A 68 -2.58 11.60 -8.19
N CYS A 69 -2.25 11.40 -9.47
CA CYS A 69 -2.32 12.50 -10.46
C CYS A 69 -3.48 12.41 -11.44
N ARG A 70 -4.13 11.23 -11.57
CA ARG A 70 -5.20 10.91 -12.55
C ARG A 70 -4.89 11.11 -14.03
N VAL A 71 -3.77 11.74 -14.39
CA VAL A 71 -3.33 11.99 -15.77
C VAL A 71 -2.69 10.74 -16.40
N ARG A 72 -1.75 10.13 -15.69
CA ARG A 72 -0.91 9.04 -16.22
C ARG A 72 -1.47 7.67 -15.87
N ASP A 73 -1.10 6.69 -16.70
CA ASP A 73 -1.44 5.30 -16.43
C ASP A 73 -0.71 4.77 -15.19
N ALA A 74 -1.40 3.93 -14.43
CA ALA A 74 -0.87 3.27 -13.26
C ALA A 74 -0.07 2.03 -13.66
N ASN A 75 1.19 2.23 -14.05
CA ASN A 75 2.13 1.15 -14.37
C ASN A 75 2.75 0.47 -13.12
N GLY A 76 2.22 0.73 -11.93
CA GLY A 76 2.66 0.14 -10.68
C GLY A 76 1.66 0.36 -9.56
N SER A 77 2.05 -0.02 -8.34
CA SER A 77 1.25 0.24 -7.15
C SER A 77 2.10 0.57 -5.94
N HIS A 78 1.48 1.23 -4.98
CA HIS A 78 2.06 1.57 -3.69
C HIS A 78 1.28 0.90 -2.57
N THR A 79 2.00 0.31 -1.64
CA THR A 79 1.42 -0.24 -0.42
C THR A 79 2.01 0.54 0.75
N GLU A 80 1.15 1.26 1.46
CA GLU A 80 1.58 2.10 2.59
C GLU A 80 1.82 1.27 3.85
N ILE A 81 0.96 0.28 4.10
CA ILE A 81 0.98 -0.62 5.27
C ILE A 81 1.09 -2.05 4.76
N TYR A 82 2.30 -2.62 4.80
CA TYR A 82 2.56 -3.94 4.20
C TYR A 82 1.92 -5.12 4.94
N HIS A 83 1.55 -4.96 6.21
CA HIS A 83 0.71 -5.91 6.97
C HIS A 83 -0.77 -5.88 6.56
N ARG A 84 -1.13 -4.98 5.64
CA ARG A 84 -2.47 -4.86 5.02
C ARG A 84 -2.30 -4.70 3.53
N CYS A 85 -1.53 -5.60 2.91
CA CYS A 85 -0.99 -5.41 1.56
C CYS A 85 -2.05 -5.28 0.47
N MET A 86 -3.28 -5.77 0.69
CA MET A 86 -4.43 -5.63 -0.21
C MET A 86 -5.01 -4.21 -0.25
N THR A 87 -4.56 -3.30 0.63
CA THR A 87 -4.85 -1.86 0.54
C THR A 87 -4.00 -1.13 -0.51
N THR A 88 -3.20 -1.89 -1.29
CA THR A 88 -2.34 -1.36 -2.35
C THR A 88 -3.09 -0.47 -3.34
N LYS A 89 -2.48 0.63 -3.74
CA LYS A 89 -3.09 1.66 -4.60
C LYS A 89 -2.36 1.81 -5.94
N PRO A 90 -3.09 1.88 -7.06
CA PRO A 90 -2.53 2.00 -8.39
C PRO A 90 -1.95 3.40 -8.61
N ILE A 91 -0.66 3.48 -8.94
CA ILE A 91 0.04 4.75 -9.15
C ILE A 91 1.04 4.67 -10.30
N CYS A 92 1.32 5.81 -10.93
CA CYS A 92 2.38 5.88 -11.95
C CYS A 92 3.77 5.99 -11.29
N ARG A 93 4.80 5.54 -12.01
CA ARG A 93 6.21 5.59 -11.57
C ARG A 93 6.63 6.93 -10.96
N SER A 94 6.28 8.05 -11.59
CA SER A 94 6.68 9.38 -11.11
C SER A 94 5.99 9.77 -9.80
N CYS A 95 4.71 9.44 -9.62
CA CYS A 95 4.04 9.65 -8.33
C CYS A 95 4.59 8.70 -7.26
N HIS A 96 4.95 7.48 -7.61
CA HIS A 96 5.56 6.51 -6.70
C HIS A 96 6.88 7.02 -6.09
N PHE A 97 7.75 7.60 -6.91
CA PHE A 97 8.96 8.24 -6.41
C PHE A 97 8.67 9.42 -5.48
N LYS A 98 7.66 10.25 -5.80
CA LYS A 98 7.27 11.39 -4.94
C LYS A 98 6.74 10.91 -3.59
N VAL A 99 5.89 9.87 -3.58
CA VAL A 99 5.41 9.22 -2.35
C VAL A 99 6.60 8.76 -1.51
N HIS A 100 7.57 8.05 -2.06
CA HIS A 100 8.76 7.61 -1.30
C HIS A 100 9.66 8.76 -0.84
N LYS A 101 9.69 9.88 -1.57
CA LYS A 101 10.47 11.07 -1.20
C LYS A 101 9.77 11.96 -0.17
N ARG A 102 8.50 11.73 0.15
CA ARG A 102 7.74 12.61 1.06
C ARG A 102 8.36 12.75 2.44
N PHE A 103 9.02 11.71 2.95
CA PHE A 103 9.70 11.77 4.25
C PHE A 103 10.91 12.71 4.25
N GLN A 104 11.57 12.87 3.09
CA GLN A 104 12.75 13.70 2.94
C GLN A 104 12.42 15.14 2.57
N LYS A 105 11.26 15.36 1.94
CA LYS A 105 10.82 16.65 1.40
C LYS A 105 9.32 16.82 1.66
N PRO A 106 8.89 16.91 2.93
CA PRO A 106 7.48 16.86 3.28
C PRO A 106 6.69 18.06 2.75
N GLU A 107 7.26 19.25 2.76
CA GLU A 107 6.62 20.47 2.25
C GLU A 107 6.38 20.36 0.73
N ARG A 108 7.37 19.81 0.00
CA ARG A 108 7.20 19.59 -1.45
C ARG A 108 6.17 18.52 -1.76
N TRP A 109 6.00 17.53 -0.89
CA TRP A 109 4.95 16.54 -1.03
C TRP A 109 3.57 17.16 -0.82
N LEU A 110 3.39 17.93 0.26
CA LEU A 110 2.12 18.60 0.57
C LEU A 110 1.70 19.57 -0.55
N ALA A 111 2.60 20.47 -0.96
CA ALA A 111 2.34 21.39 -2.06
C ALA A 111 2.03 20.64 -3.38
N PHE A 112 2.67 19.48 -3.62
CA PHE A 112 2.36 18.68 -4.80
C PHE A 112 0.93 18.12 -4.76
N ILE A 113 0.50 17.52 -3.65
CA ILE A 113 -0.83 16.88 -3.58
C ILE A 113 -1.99 17.89 -3.50
N GLU A 114 -1.74 19.12 -3.06
CA GLU A 114 -2.74 20.21 -3.11
C GLU A 114 -3.12 20.60 -4.54
N THR A 115 -2.19 20.43 -5.49
CA THR A 115 -2.42 20.78 -6.90
C THR A 115 -2.97 19.63 -7.74
N MET A 116 -3.07 18.43 -7.18
CA MET A 116 -3.45 17.22 -7.91
C MET A 116 -4.90 16.81 -7.59
N PRO A 117 -5.61 16.16 -8.54
CA PRO A 117 -6.89 15.51 -8.27
C PRO A 117 -6.68 14.17 -7.54
N ALA A 118 -5.99 14.22 -6.41
CA ALA A 118 -5.56 13.05 -5.66
C ALA A 118 -6.75 12.36 -4.98
N ALA A 119 -6.71 11.03 -4.92
CA ALA A 119 -7.66 10.25 -4.13
C ALA A 119 -7.47 10.48 -2.62
N ASP A 120 -8.53 10.28 -1.83
CA ASP A 120 -8.54 10.54 -0.38
C ASP A 120 -7.40 9.87 0.39
N TRP A 121 -7.03 8.64 0.03
CA TRP A 121 -5.95 7.91 0.69
C TRP A 121 -4.59 8.62 0.58
N VAL A 122 -4.39 9.44 -0.44
CA VAL A 122 -3.16 10.22 -0.65
C VAL A 122 -3.01 11.27 0.44
N TYR A 123 -4.13 11.90 0.82
CA TYR A 123 -4.18 12.87 1.91
C TYR A 123 -4.02 12.21 3.28
N ALA A 124 -4.26 10.90 3.42
CA ALA A 124 -3.99 10.17 4.65
C ALA A 124 -2.49 9.89 4.89
N LEU A 125 -1.65 9.93 3.85
CA LEU A 125 -0.23 9.60 3.98
C LEU A 125 0.51 10.56 4.92
N LEU A 126 1.24 10.00 5.88
CA LEU A 126 2.09 10.77 6.79
C LEU A 126 3.35 11.28 6.11
N THR A 127 3.85 12.42 6.55
CA THR A 127 5.11 13.04 6.09
C THR A 127 6.33 12.58 6.88
N ARG A 128 6.15 11.69 7.86
CA ARG A 128 7.20 11.01 8.61
C ARG A 128 7.06 9.49 8.47
N GLU A 129 8.14 8.77 8.70
CA GLU A 129 8.09 7.31 8.77
C GLU A 129 7.38 6.86 10.05
N LEU A 130 6.57 5.80 9.92
CA LEU A 130 6.09 5.04 11.06
C LEU A 130 7.20 4.18 11.63
N SER A 131 7.25 4.11 12.96
CA SER A 131 7.91 3.01 13.66
C SER A 131 7.18 1.68 13.41
N ARG A 132 7.83 0.56 13.70
CA ARG A 132 7.20 -0.77 13.64
C ARG A 132 5.95 -0.86 14.51
N ALA A 133 6.00 -0.33 15.74
CA ALA A 133 4.89 -0.40 16.68
C ALA A 133 3.66 0.38 16.16
N GLU A 134 3.90 1.57 15.58
CA GLU A 134 2.84 2.37 14.97
C GLU A 134 2.25 1.69 13.74
N MET A 135 3.08 1.15 12.84
CA MET A 135 2.60 0.41 11.65
C MET A 135 1.71 -0.77 12.06
N LEU A 136 2.12 -1.55 13.07
CA LEU A 136 1.31 -2.67 13.59
C LEU A 136 0.02 -2.20 14.29
N LYS A 137 0.01 -1.00 14.88
CA LYS A 137 -1.22 -0.39 15.42
C LYS A 137 -2.17 -0.03 14.28
N VAL A 138 -1.67 0.61 13.23
CA VAL A 138 -2.46 0.98 12.03
C VAL A 138 -2.98 -0.27 11.32
N ALA A 139 -2.18 -1.32 11.17
CA ALA A 139 -2.56 -2.56 10.49
C ALA A 139 -3.78 -3.26 11.14
N ARG A 140 -3.95 -3.10 12.45
CA ARG A 140 -5.08 -3.63 13.23
C ARG A 140 -6.34 -2.77 13.16
N ALA A 141 -6.25 -1.56 12.61
CA ALA A 141 -7.41 -0.70 12.47
C ALA A 141 -8.36 -1.25 11.39
N PRO A 142 -9.68 -1.06 11.52
CA PRO A 142 -10.63 -1.44 10.47
C PRO A 142 -10.28 -0.78 9.12
N ASP A 143 -9.96 0.51 9.15
CA ASP A 143 -9.51 1.27 7.99
C ASP A 143 -8.11 1.86 8.26
N VAL A 144 -7.13 1.43 7.46
CA VAL A 144 -5.74 1.86 7.60
C VAL A 144 -5.56 3.34 7.27
N PHE A 145 -6.28 3.88 6.30
CA PHE A 145 -6.13 5.27 5.87
C PHE A 145 -6.83 6.22 6.85
N ALA A 146 -7.98 5.83 7.40
CA ALA A 146 -8.60 6.56 8.50
C ALA A 146 -7.68 6.59 9.74
N ALA A 147 -7.06 5.45 10.09
CA ALA A 147 -6.11 5.38 11.20
C ALA A 147 -4.87 6.26 10.97
N LEU A 148 -4.32 6.29 9.75
CA LEU A 148 -3.23 7.20 9.40
C LEU A 148 -3.63 8.67 9.52
N GLN A 149 -4.84 9.02 9.06
CA GLN A 149 -5.35 10.38 9.17
C GLN A 149 -5.46 10.83 10.64
N MET A 150 -5.91 9.95 11.53
CA MET A 150 -5.98 10.25 12.98
C MET A 150 -4.61 10.48 13.62
N MET A 151 -3.53 9.97 13.03
CA MET A 151 -2.15 10.17 13.53
C MET A 151 -1.53 11.49 13.09
N LYS A 152 -2.23 12.30 12.28
CA LYS A 152 -1.80 13.64 11.89
C LYS A 152 -2.19 14.71 12.91
N LEU A 153 -3.15 14.39 13.78
CA LEU A 153 -3.62 15.22 14.90
C LEU A 153 -2.68 15.05 16.09
#